data_AF-A0A0D0D1A0-F1
#
_entry.id   AF-A0A0D0D1A0-F1
#
_cell.length_a   1.000
_cell.length_b   1.000
_cell.length_c   1.000
_cell.angle_alpha   90.00
_cell.angle_beta   90.00
_cell.angle_gamma   90.00
#
_symmetry.space_group_name_H-M   'P 1'
#
loop_
_entity.id
_entity.type
_entity.pdbx_description
1 polymer ?
#
loop_
_entity_poly.entity_id
_entity_poly.type
_entity_poly.pdbx_seq_one_letter_code
_entity_poly.pdbx_strand_id
1 'polypeptide(L)'
;MIAKYQWGVNKVMGGLTQEEMKEAERLAKEWRKAKPPAEVQAKIASQKWEKYLREFAEEMWRQCGMRVAVLTAWKDGSGQTMTTQYDINDQIEDGEVFNGWRGAHQRWMEYAKKALGDSASNEEESPSDTNSNLDCSPVEKKKQGKKGKKAKVDAVSMFSSGGFTAAPTTCLSNHV
;
A
#
# COMPACT_ATOMS: atom_id res chain seq x y z
N MET A 1 17.70 -2.67 12.17
CA MET A 1 16.60 -1.73 12.52
C MET A 1 15.54 -2.39 13.39
N ILE A 2 15.09 -3.59 13.03
CA ILE A 2 14.11 -4.42 13.77
C ILE A 2 14.42 -4.60 15.26
N ALA A 3 15.67 -4.93 15.63
CA ALA A 3 16.03 -5.12 17.05
C ALA A 3 15.84 -3.86 17.92
N LYS A 4 16.10 -2.67 17.37
CA LYS A 4 15.90 -1.39 18.09
C LYS A 4 14.41 -1.08 18.25
N TYR A 5 13.62 -1.38 17.22
CA TYR A 5 12.18 -1.25 17.26
C TYR A 5 11.55 -2.19 18.30
N GLN A 6 11.91 -3.48 18.26
CA GLN A 6 11.45 -4.48 19.22
C GLN A 6 11.82 -4.11 20.66
N TRP A 7 13.04 -3.62 20.88
CA TRP A 7 13.43 -3.12 22.20
C TRP A 7 12.54 -1.96 22.68
N GLY A 8 12.28 -0.97 21.81
CA GLY A 8 11.42 0.16 22.14
C GLY A 8 9.98 -0.26 22.45
N VAL A 9 9.41 -1.14 21.64
CA VAL A 9 8.07 -1.70 21.87
C VAL A 9 8.03 -2.46 23.18
N ASN A 10 8.99 -3.35 23.44
CA ASN A 10 9.05 -4.13 24.68
C ASN A 10 9.21 -3.23 25.90
N LYS A 11 9.95 -2.13 25.80
CA LYS A 11 10.11 -1.15 26.88
C LYS A 11 8.82 -0.40 27.20
N VAL A 12 8.03 -0.03 26.18
CA VAL A 12 6.72 0.60 26.36
C VAL A 12 5.73 -0.40 26.94
N MET A 13 5.66 -1.60 26.40
CA MET A 13 4.73 -2.64 26.85
C MET A 13 5.03 -3.12 28.27
N GLY A 14 6.30 -3.21 28.66
CA GLY A 14 6.70 -3.61 30.01
C GLY A 14 6.40 -2.57 31.10
N GLY A 15 6.06 -1.33 30.73
CA GLY A 15 5.69 -0.26 31.66
C GLY A 15 4.17 -0.07 31.84
N LEU A 16 3.35 -0.78 31.07
CA LEU A 16 1.89 -0.68 31.10
C LEU A 16 1.31 -1.68 32.11
N THR A 17 0.30 -1.23 32.86
CA THR A 17 -0.55 -2.10 33.68
C THR A 17 -1.49 -2.94 32.80
N GLN A 18 -2.08 -3.98 33.39
CA GLN A 18 -3.00 -4.86 32.66
C GLN A 18 -4.25 -4.11 32.17
N GLU A 19 -4.72 -3.13 32.95
CA GLU A 19 -5.82 -2.23 32.63
C GLU A 19 -5.46 -1.33 31.45
N GLU A 20 -4.27 -0.73 31.45
CA GLU A 20 -3.80 0.13 30.34
C GLU A 20 -3.60 -0.67 29.06
N MET A 21 -3.14 -1.93 29.14
CA MET A 21 -3.08 -2.82 27.98
C MET A 21 -4.45 -3.12 27.40
N LYS A 22 -5.46 -3.42 28.23
CA LYS A 22 -6.84 -3.67 27.79
C LYS A 22 -7.44 -2.43 27.14
N GLU A 23 -7.19 -1.25 27.71
CA GLU A 23 -7.66 0.01 27.15
C GLU A 23 -6.96 0.34 25.83
N ALA A 24 -5.65 0.14 25.75
CA ALA A 24 -4.90 0.30 24.50
C ALA A 24 -5.40 -0.65 23.40
N GLU A 25 -5.72 -1.90 23.73
CA GLU A 25 -6.32 -2.85 22.79
C GLU A 25 -7.72 -2.40 22.34
N ARG A 26 -8.54 -1.90 23.27
CA ARG A 26 -9.86 -1.34 22.98
C ARG A 26 -9.75 -0.16 22.01
N LEU A 27 -8.85 0.77 22.28
CA LEU A 27 -8.58 1.95 21.43
C LEU A 27 -8.04 1.53 20.06
N ALA A 28 -7.12 0.58 19.99
CA ALA A 28 -6.61 0.07 18.72
C ALA A 28 -7.72 -0.57 17.87
N LYS A 29 -8.65 -1.30 18.49
CA LYS A 29 -9.85 -1.84 17.82
C LYS A 29 -10.77 -0.73 17.33
N GLU A 30 -10.97 0.31 18.13
CA GLU A 30 -11.78 1.48 17.77
C GLU A 30 -11.16 2.23 16.58
N TRP A 31 -9.87 2.51 16.63
CA TRP A 31 -9.13 3.19 15.56
C TRP A 31 -9.09 2.37 14.27
N ARG A 32 -9.02 1.04 14.36
CA ARG A 32 -9.09 0.16 13.19
C ARG A 32 -10.47 0.21 12.51
N LYS A 33 -11.54 0.39 13.29
CA LYS A 33 -12.91 0.56 12.76
C LYS A 33 -13.13 1.95 12.17
N ALA A 34 -12.51 2.96 12.76
CA ALA A 34 -12.56 4.33 12.27
C ALA A 34 -11.78 4.47 10.95
N LYS A 35 -12.47 4.24 9.83
CA LYS A 35 -11.91 4.54 8.50
C LYS A 35 -11.84 6.07 8.34
N PRO A 36 -10.78 6.62 7.76
CA PRO A 36 -10.76 8.03 7.38
C PRO A 36 -11.95 8.35 6.45
N PRO A 37 -12.43 9.60 6.39
CA PRO A 37 -13.46 10.00 5.42
C PRO A 37 -13.03 9.64 3.99
N ALA A 38 -13.99 9.35 3.10
CA ALA A 38 -13.72 8.92 1.73
C ALA A 38 -12.81 9.91 0.96
N GLU A 39 -13.03 11.21 1.13
CA GLU A 39 -12.19 12.26 0.54
C GLU A 39 -10.73 12.19 1.03
N VAL A 40 -10.53 11.90 2.32
CA VAL A 40 -9.19 11.74 2.91
C VAL A 40 -8.53 10.47 2.37
N GLN A 41 -9.29 9.39 2.22
CA GLN A 41 -8.79 8.15 1.60
C GLN A 41 -8.39 8.39 0.14
N ALA A 42 -9.24 9.04 -0.65
CA ALA A 42 -8.96 9.38 -2.04
C ALA A 42 -7.70 10.24 -2.17
N LYS A 43 -7.55 11.25 -1.31
CA LYS A 43 -6.37 12.12 -1.30
C LYS A 43 -5.09 11.36 -0.92
N ILE A 44 -5.15 10.52 0.11
CA ILE A 44 -3.99 9.70 0.53
C ILE A 44 -3.63 8.71 -0.58
N ALA A 45 -4.64 8.06 -1.17
CA ALA A 45 -4.47 7.17 -2.31
C ALA A 45 -3.74 7.93 -3.41
N SER A 46 -4.26 9.03 -3.94
CA SER A 46 -3.63 9.75 -5.07
C SER A 46 -2.25 10.35 -4.79
N GLN A 47 -1.84 10.56 -3.53
CA GLN A 47 -0.60 11.28 -3.21
C GLN A 47 0.52 10.41 -2.65
N LYS A 48 0.20 9.30 -1.98
CA LYS A 48 1.18 8.58 -1.15
C LYS A 48 1.41 7.13 -1.55
N TRP A 49 0.47 6.52 -2.25
CA TRP A 49 0.48 5.09 -2.52
C TRP A 49 1.72 4.62 -3.30
N GLU A 50 2.13 5.37 -4.33
CA GLU A 50 3.31 5.03 -5.16
C GLU A 50 4.59 4.98 -4.34
N LYS A 51 4.79 5.97 -3.45
CA LYS A 51 5.97 6.02 -2.60
C LYS A 51 6.04 4.79 -1.70
N TYR A 52 4.91 4.41 -1.08
CA TYR A 52 4.87 3.23 -0.22
C TYR A 52 5.11 1.94 -0.99
N LEU A 53 4.51 1.78 -2.17
CA LEU A 53 4.72 0.59 -2.99
C LEU A 53 6.16 0.49 -3.52
N ARG A 54 6.79 1.63 -3.85
CA ARG A 54 8.21 1.65 -4.21
C ARG A 54 9.08 1.13 -3.08
N GLU A 55 8.98 1.74 -1.90
CA GLU A 55 9.78 1.34 -0.73
C GLU A 55 9.55 -0.13 -0.37
N PHE A 56 8.30 -0.60 -0.47
CA PHE A 56 7.96 -2.00 -0.27
C PHE A 56 8.62 -2.92 -1.31
N ALA A 57 8.49 -2.62 -2.60
CA ALA A 57 9.06 -3.44 -3.67
C ALA A 57 10.59 -3.52 -3.59
N GLU A 58 11.26 -2.39 -3.33
CA GLU A 58 12.71 -2.33 -3.11
C GLU A 58 13.14 -3.18 -1.89
N GLU A 59 12.37 -3.16 -0.81
CA GLU A 59 12.64 -3.98 0.38
C GLU A 59 12.45 -5.47 0.12
N MET A 60 11.37 -5.84 -0.59
CA MET A 60 11.09 -7.23 -0.95
C MET A 60 12.17 -7.80 -1.87
N TRP A 61 12.71 -7.00 -2.79
CA TRP A 61 13.88 -7.40 -3.54
C TRP A 61 15.10 -7.55 -2.63
N ARG A 62 15.44 -6.52 -1.86
CA ARG A 62 16.68 -6.49 -1.07
C ARG A 62 16.76 -7.56 0.02
N GLN A 63 15.65 -7.84 0.71
CA GLN A 63 15.64 -8.82 1.80
C GLN A 63 15.26 -10.22 1.34
N CYS A 64 14.40 -10.34 0.32
CA CYS A 64 13.77 -11.62 -0.02
C CYS A 64 14.06 -12.08 -1.46
N GLY A 65 14.72 -11.27 -2.30
CA GLY A 65 14.90 -11.57 -3.72
C GLY A 65 13.58 -11.59 -4.50
N MET A 66 12.52 -10.95 -3.99
CA MET A 66 11.18 -11.01 -4.58
C MET A 66 10.92 -9.82 -5.51
N ARG A 67 10.36 -10.09 -6.68
CA ARG A 67 9.78 -9.08 -7.58
C ARG A 67 8.29 -8.89 -7.25
N VAL A 68 7.80 -7.66 -7.36
CA VAL A 68 6.44 -7.29 -6.94
C VAL A 68 5.73 -6.55 -8.05
N ALA A 69 4.52 -7.00 -8.38
CA ALA A 69 3.60 -6.33 -9.29
C ALA A 69 2.24 -6.20 -8.59
N VAL A 70 1.61 -5.03 -8.62
CA VAL A 70 0.44 -4.71 -7.79
C VAL A 70 -0.72 -4.22 -8.65
N LEU A 71 -1.91 -4.77 -8.40
CA LEU A 71 -3.18 -4.23 -8.87
C LEU A 71 -3.85 -3.52 -7.70
N THR A 72 -4.20 -2.25 -7.87
CA THR A 72 -4.89 -1.49 -6.82
C THR A 72 -6.22 -0.93 -7.35
N ALA A 73 -7.16 -0.73 -6.43
CA ALA A 73 -8.46 -0.16 -6.70
C ALA A 73 -8.93 0.66 -5.50
N TRP A 74 -9.51 1.84 -5.75
CA TRP A 74 -10.02 2.73 -4.72
C TRP A 74 -11.14 3.61 -5.27
N LYS A 75 -11.84 4.28 -4.38
CA LYS A 75 -12.80 5.34 -4.73
C LYS A 75 -12.09 6.68 -4.75
N ASP A 76 -12.22 7.42 -5.84
CA ASP A 76 -11.71 8.78 -5.91
C ASP A 76 -12.64 9.77 -5.15
N GLY A 77 -12.31 11.06 -5.20
CA GLY A 77 -13.10 12.10 -4.53
C GLY A 77 -14.53 12.25 -5.07
N SER A 78 -14.80 11.78 -6.28
CA SER A 78 -16.14 11.77 -6.87
C SER A 78 -16.93 10.49 -6.52
N GLY A 79 -16.28 9.50 -5.91
CA GLY A 79 -16.86 8.19 -5.68
C GLY A 79 -16.79 7.27 -6.90
N GLN A 80 -16.03 7.61 -7.94
CA GLN A 80 -15.75 6.72 -9.06
C GLN A 80 -14.72 5.66 -8.65
N THR A 81 -14.91 4.40 -9.07
CA THR A 81 -13.88 3.37 -8.90
C THR A 81 -12.71 3.63 -9.84
N MET A 82 -11.55 3.87 -9.26
CA MET A 82 -10.27 3.91 -9.94
C MET A 82 -9.59 2.55 -9.83
N THR A 83 -8.87 2.16 -10.88
CA THR A 83 -7.98 0.99 -10.85
C THR A 83 -6.66 1.35 -11.48
N THR A 84 -5.55 0.81 -10.96
CA THR A 84 -4.25 0.95 -11.62
C THR A 84 -3.41 -0.31 -11.47
N GLN A 85 -2.43 -0.43 -12.35
CA GLN A 85 -1.36 -1.42 -12.31
C GLN A 85 -0.10 -0.69 -11.87
N TYR A 86 0.65 -1.29 -10.96
CA TYR A 86 1.91 -0.75 -10.50
C TYR A 86 3.00 -1.80 -10.63
N ASP A 87 4.01 -1.45 -11.41
CA ASP A 87 5.19 -2.24 -11.66
C ASP A 87 6.39 -1.31 -11.75
N ILE A 88 7.42 -1.61 -10.98
CA ILE A 88 8.71 -0.91 -11.04
C ILE A 88 9.86 -1.90 -11.08
N ASN A 89 9.62 -3.16 -11.45
CA ASN A 89 10.65 -4.18 -11.45
C ASN A 89 11.79 -3.83 -12.42
N ASP A 90 11.49 -3.12 -13.51
CA ASP A 90 12.45 -2.54 -14.47
C ASP A 90 13.31 -1.40 -13.91
N GLN A 91 12.86 -0.77 -12.83
CA GLN A 91 13.62 0.27 -12.12
C GLN A 91 14.47 -0.32 -10.98
N ILE A 92 14.34 -1.62 -10.69
CA ILE A 92 15.09 -2.31 -9.64
C ILE A 92 16.11 -3.24 -10.29
N GLU A 93 17.34 -2.75 -10.41
CA GLU A 93 18.49 -3.47 -10.96
C GLU A 93 18.25 -4.00 -12.38
N ASP A 94 18.39 -5.30 -12.61
CA ASP A 94 18.27 -5.99 -13.91
C ASP A 94 16.87 -6.58 -14.15
N GLY A 95 15.88 -6.15 -13.36
CA GLY A 95 14.51 -6.65 -13.48
C GLY A 95 13.83 -6.22 -14.79
N GLU A 96 12.73 -6.91 -15.09
CA GLU A 96 11.85 -6.60 -16.22
C GLU A 96 10.44 -6.34 -15.71
N VAL A 97 9.69 -5.49 -16.41
CA VAL A 97 8.26 -5.34 -16.15
C VAL A 97 7.53 -6.64 -16.42
N PHE A 98 6.56 -6.95 -15.56
CA PHE A 98 5.62 -8.05 -15.77
C PHE A 98 4.84 -7.82 -17.07
N ASN A 99 4.87 -8.78 -17.98
CA ASN A 99 4.17 -8.68 -19.27
C ASN A 99 2.79 -9.39 -19.26
N GLY A 100 2.44 -10.06 -18.16
CA GLY A 100 1.21 -10.82 -18.00
C GLY A 100 -0.02 -10.02 -17.58
N TRP A 101 -0.02 -8.69 -17.77
CA TRP A 101 -1.13 -7.81 -17.36
C TRP A 101 -2.45 -8.06 -18.10
N ARG A 102 -2.36 -8.58 -19.35
CA ARG A 102 -3.53 -8.92 -20.15
C ARG A 102 -4.45 -9.88 -19.37
N GLY A 103 -5.77 -9.68 -19.46
CA GLY A 103 -6.77 -10.51 -18.79
C GLY A 103 -6.77 -10.40 -17.25
N ALA A 104 -5.63 -10.15 -16.60
CA ALA A 104 -5.55 -9.82 -15.19
C ALA A 104 -6.19 -8.45 -14.91
N HIS A 105 -5.89 -7.44 -15.75
CA HIS A 105 -6.47 -6.10 -15.57
C HIS A 105 -8.00 -6.07 -15.73
N GLN A 106 -8.53 -6.78 -16.74
CA GLN A 106 -9.98 -6.84 -16.95
C GLN A 106 -10.69 -7.53 -15.77
N ARG A 107 -10.19 -8.70 -15.36
CA ARG A 107 -10.73 -9.42 -14.18
C ARG A 107 -10.62 -8.58 -12.91
N TRP A 108 -9.53 -7.82 -12.76
CA TRP A 108 -9.36 -6.88 -11.65
C TRP A 108 -10.38 -5.76 -11.68
N MET A 109 -10.62 -5.15 -12.83
CA MET A 109 -11.60 -4.07 -12.98
C MET A 109 -13.02 -4.55 -12.65
N GLU A 110 -13.41 -5.72 -13.15
CA GLU A 110 -14.71 -6.34 -12.85
C GLU A 110 -14.87 -6.61 -11.34
N TYR A 111 -13.83 -7.20 -10.72
CA TYR A 111 -13.80 -7.40 -9.28
C TYR A 111 -13.90 -6.07 -8.52
N ALA A 112 -13.12 -5.06 -8.91
CA ALA A 112 -13.05 -3.77 -8.24
C ALA A 112 -14.39 -3.04 -8.25
N LYS A 113 -15.05 -2.97 -9.42
CA LYS A 113 -16.39 -2.36 -9.56
C LYS A 113 -17.40 -3.03 -8.63
N LYS A 114 -17.41 -4.38 -8.60
CA LYS A 114 -18.30 -5.15 -7.73
C LYS A 114 -17.98 -4.94 -6.24
N ALA A 115 -16.71 -5.00 -5.86
CA ALA A 115 -16.26 -4.92 -4.47
C ALA A 115 -16.44 -3.52 -3.87
N LEU A 116 -16.32 -2.47 -4.69
CA LEU A 116 -16.43 -1.07 -4.27
C LEU A 116 -17.83 -0.48 -4.49
N GLY A 117 -18.79 -1.28 -4.97
CA GLY A 117 -20.21 -0.93 -5.00
C GLY A 117 -20.69 -0.17 -6.24
N ASP A 118 -19.96 -0.19 -7.36
CA ASP A 118 -20.38 0.40 -8.65
C ASP A 118 -21.30 -0.54 -9.45
N SER A 119 -22.32 -1.07 -8.79
CA SER A 119 -23.36 -1.81 -9.50
C SER A 119 -24.17 -0.80 -10.30
N ALA A 120 -24.04 -0.87 -11.63
CA ALA A 120 -24.66 0.02 -12.60
C ALA A 120 -26.14 0.29 -12.29
N SER A 121 -26.50 1.57 -12.16
CA SER A 121 -27.82 2.00 -12.62
C SER A 121 -27.84 1.72 -14.12
N ASN A 122 -28.61 0.71 -14.49
CA ASN A 122 -28.74 0.21 -15.85
C ASN A 122 -29.42 1.27 -16.72
N GLU A 123 -28.66 2.01 -17.53
CA GLU A 123 -29.15 2.69 -18.72
C GLU A 123 -28.18 2.38 -19.87
N GLU A 124 -28.76 1.93 -20.99
CA GLU A 124 -28.06 1.42 -22.16
C GLU A 124 -27.37 2.50 -23.01
N GLU A 125 -26.35 2.03 -23.75
CA GLU A 125 -25.74 2.58 -24.98
C GLU A 125 -25.04 3.96 -24.90
N SER A 126 -23.94 4.23 -25.62
CA SER A 126 -23.51 3.75 -26.94
C SER A 126 -21.96 3.68 -27.03
N PRO A 127 -21.37 2.97 -28.03
CA PRO A 127 -19.93 2.90 -28.19
C PRO A 127 -19.41 4.19 -28.83
N SER A 128 -18.54 4.92 -28.13
CA SER A 128 -17.67 5.92 -28.75
C SER A 128 -16.23 5.47 -28.66
N ASP A 129 -15.69 5.12 -29.83
CA ASP A 129 -14.26 4.97 -30.04
C ASP A 129 -13.57 6.29 -29.67
N THR A 130 -12.80 6.31 -28.60
CA THR A 130 -11.74 7.31 -28.42
C THR A 130 -10.54 6.66 -27.75
N ASN A 131 -9.58 6.32 -28.60
CA ASN A 131 -8.22 5.96 -28.27
C ASN A 131 -7.55 7.15 -27.55
N SER A 132 -7.65 7.19 -26.22
CA SER A 132 -6.97 8.19 -25.38
C SER A 132 -5.82 7.53 -24.65
N ASN A 133 -4.67 7.51 -25.31
CA ASN A 133 -3.38 7.27 -24.69
C ASN A 133 -3.12 8.42 -23.69
N LEU A 134 -3.41 8.23 -22.40
CA LEU A 134 -3.08 9.21 -21.37
C LEU A 134 -1.67 8.91 -20.82
N ASP A 135 -0.70 9.48 -21.54
CA ASP A 135 0.68 9.65 -21.10
C ASP A 135 0.73 10.75 -20.04
N CYS A 136 0.97 10.36 -18.78
CA CYS A 136 1.28 11.30 -17.71
C CYS A 136 2.80 11.37 -17.51
N SER A 137 3.49 12.03 -18.45
CA SER A 137 4.88 12.46 -18.28
C SER A 137 4.97 13.76 -17.45
N PRO A 138 6.00 13.96 -16.60
CA PRO A 138 6.05 15.12 -15.70
C PRO A 138 6.49 16.41 -16.42
N VAL A 139 5.72 17.48 -16.23
CA VAL A 139 6.09 18.85 -16.66
C VAL A 139 7.19 19.41 -15.75
N GLU A 140 8.33 19.79 -16.35
CA GLU A 140 9.39 20.56 -15.69
C GLU A 140 8.87 21.92 -15.20
N LYS A 141 9.10 22.23 -13.91
CA LYS A 141 9.02 23.60 -13.40
C LYS A 141 10.30 23.99 -12.66
N LYS A 142 10.88 25.10 -13.15
CA LYS A 142 12.10 25.78 -12.69
C LYS A 142 12.13 26.02 -11.18
N LYS A 143 13.34 25.89 -10.62
CA LYS A 143 13.75 26.26 -9.25
C LYS A 143 13.57 27.76 -8.97
N GLN A 144 13.04 28.07 -7.79
CA GLN A 144 13.46 29.24 -7.01
C GLN A 144 13.55 28.84 -5.53
N GLY A 145 14.71 29.10 -4.93
CA GLY A 145 15.06 28.67 -3.59
C GLY A 145 14.50 29.59 -2.50
N LYS A 146 14.19 29.01 -1.34
CA LYS A 146 14.25 29.72 -0.07
C LYS A 146 14.65 28.75 1.04
N LYS A 147 15.78 29.06 1.68
CA LYS A 147 16.44 28.29 2.74
C LYS A 147 15.67 28.52 4.04
N GLY A 148 15.08 27.47 4.60
CA GLY A 148 14.47 27.47 5.93
C GLY A 148 14.72 26.12 6.59
N LYS A 149 15.41 26.11 7.74
CA LYS A 149 15.65 24.91 8.55
C LYS A 149 14.30 24.31 8.95
N LYS A 150 14.04 23.05 8.57
CA LYS A 150 12.93 22.26 9.11
C LYS A 150 13.48 20.90 9.54
N ALA A 151 13.21 20.56 10.80
CA ALA A 151 13.62 19.32 11.44
C ALA A 151 13.14 18.11 10.63
N LYS A 152 14.02 17.13 10.47
CA LYS A 152 13.76 15.88 9.78
C LYS A 152 13.00 14.96 10.74
N VAL A 153 11.69 14.81 10.53
CA VAL A 153 10.91 13.74 11.15
C VAL A 153 10.87 12.61 10.14
N ASP A 154 11.61 11.54 10.42
CA ASP A 154 11.62 10.34 9.59
C ASP A 154 10.25 9.66 9.67
N ALA A 155 9.54 9.64 8.54
CA ALA A 155 8.26 8.96 8.38
C ALA A 155 8.51 7.46 8.17
N VAL A 156 8.89 6.76 9.23
CA VAL A 156 8.87 5.29 9.28
C VAL A 156 8.09 4.90 10.53
N SER A 157 6.78 4.73 10.39
CA SER A 157 5.94 3.96 11.33
C SER A 157 4.47 4.07 10.94
N MET A 158 4.04 3.43 9.85
CA MET A 158 2.61 3.09 9.66
C MET A 158 2.42 1.84 8.80
N PHE A 159 3.01 0.70 9.20
CA PHE A 159 2.44 -0.61 8.86
C PHE A 159 3.09 -1.71 9.71
N SER A 160 2.45 -2.10 10.81
CA SER A 160 2.63 -3.42 11.45
C SER A 160 1.63 -3.58 12.60
N SER A 161 0.38 -3.84 12.26
CA SER A 161 -0.49 -4.65 13.13
C SER A 161 -1.07 -5.79 12.31
N GLY A 162 -0.19 -6.74 11.98
CA GLY A 162 -0.52 -8.00 11.35
C GLY A 162 0.49 -9.04 11.83
N GLY A 163 0.21 -9.66 12.97
CA GLY A 163 0.99 -10.80 13.45
C GLY A 163 0.80 -11.97 12.50
N PHE A 164 1.88 -12.39 11.84
CA PHE A 164 1.99 -13.77 11.36
C PHE A 164 2.40 -14.60 12.57
N THR A 165 1.47 -15.35 13.14
CA THR A 165 1.77 -16.42 14.09
C THR A 165 2.44 -17.56 13.33
N ALA A 166 3.77 -17.58 13.28
CA ALA A 166 4.51 -18.77 12.92
C ALA A 166 4.47 -19.75 14.11
N ALA A 167 3.74 -20.84 13.95
CA ALA A 167 3.87 -22.00 14.83
C ALA A 167 5.29 -22.60 14.69
N PRO A 168 5.90 -23.13 15.76
CA PRO A 168 7.25 -23.68 15.69
C PRO A 168 7.21 -25.05 14.99
N THR A 169 7.75 -25.14 13.78
CA THR A 169 8.05 -26.43 13.16
C THR A 169 9.30 -26.99 13.83
N THR A 170 9.12 -28.05 14.61
CA THR A 170 10.20 -28.87 15.16
C THR A 170 11.04 -29.44 14.02
N CYS A 171 12.34 -29.12 14.03
CA CYS A 171 13.33 -29.75 13.18
C CYS A 171 13.51 -31.21 13.64
N LEU A 172 13.21 -32.16 12.76
CA LEU A 172 13.78 -33.51 12.85
C LEU A 172 14.85 -33.61 11.75
N SER A 173 16.10 -33.47 12.20
CA SER A 173 17.28 -33.89 11.45
C SER A 173 17.31 -35.41 11.46
N ASN A 174 17.43 -36.04 10.30
CA ASN A 174 17.94 -37.41 10.19
C ASN A 174 19.02 -37.42 9.10
N HIS A 175 20.27 -37.53 9.56
CA HIS A 175 21.35 -38.17 8.81
C HIS A 175 21.13 -39.68 8.88
N VAL A 176 21.13 -40.37 7.73
CA VAL A 176 22.16 -41.33 7.27
C VAL A 176 22.09 -41.36 5.75
#